data_AF-A0A2S6Z4H1-F1
#
_entry.id   AF-A0A2S6Z4H1-F1
#
_cell.length_a   1.000
_cell.length_b   1.000
_cell.length_c   1.000
_cell.angle_alpha   90.00
_cell.angle_beta   90.00
_cell.angle_gamma   90.00
#
_symmetry.space_group_name_H-M   'P 1'
#
loop_
_entity.id
_entity.type
_entity.pdbx_description
1 polymer ?
#
loop_
_entity_poly.entity_id
_entity_poly.type
_entity_poly.pdbx_seq_one_letter_code
_entity_poly.pdbx_strand_id
1 'polypeptide(L)'
;MTHRLQGWRDVLRRYVDVFTSAWSLRKQLDAPHRTADERAFLPAHLELTETPASPTARWSMRIIIALFCTALLWACLGQLDIVAVAPGKTVVDSRTKVVQTAETAVVRRILVRDGQTVKRGQLLIELDATATGAEFVQAGGALVNARLAVLRQSALARAIVDGRPPRLDPAPDLDAERIATEQQLVVSQYDAFQAHRHHLQASIAQRQAELRTTQEAIGPLEESARIAKVRADDYGRLVEGKYVGRHEYLLREQERIAAESQLATQRNRLQEIGSALGAAQEERRMLLTETRRQALDAVREASEQAGQLAQDVAKTERRDEQMALRAPVDGTVQQLAVHTVGGVVTPAQPLLVVVPVEEALEVEATVLNKDIGFLRPGQPVTVKIESFPYT
;
A
#
# COMPACT_ATOMS: atom_id res chain seq x y z
N MET A 1 -40.92 9.54 -55.83
CA MET A 1 -40.33 8.53 -56.74
C MET A 1 -41.22 7.29 -56.97
N THR A 2 -42.38 7.18 -56.30
CA THR A 2 -43.30 6.05 -56.35
C THR A 2 -44.17 5.99 -57.62
N HIS A 3 -44.59 7.14 -58.17
CA HIS A 3 -45.36 7.19 -59.43
C HIS A 3 -44.56 6.72 -60.66
N ARG A 4 -43.24 6.87 -60.67
CA ARG A 4 -42.37 6.37 -61.75
C ARG A 4 -42.25 4.85 -61.72
N LEU A 5 -42.16 4.23 -60.54
CA LEU A 5 -42.13 2.78 -60.41
C LEU A 5 -43.47 2.14 -60.81
N GLN A 6 -44.61 2.76 -60.48
CA GLN A 6 -45.93 2.29 -60.94
C GLN A 6 -46.07 2.40 -62.47
N GLY A 7 -45.63 3.52 -63.06
CA GLY A 7 -45.62 3.68 -64.52
C GLY A 7 -44.77 2.62 -65.22
N TRP A 8 -43.57 2.32 -64.71
CA TRP A 8 -42.73 1.24 -65.25
C TRP A 8 -43.36 -0.14 -65.07
N ARG A 9 -44.06 -0.38 -63.95
CA ARG A 9 -44.71 -1.66 -63.67
C ARG A 9 -45.93 -1.90 -64.54
N ASP A 10 -46.71 -0.87 -64.86
CA ASP A 10 -47.86 -0.97 -65.77
C ASP A 10 -47.43 -1.11 -67.22
N VAL A 11 -46.34 -0.43 -67.63
CA VAL A 11 -45.73 -0.66 -68.94
C VAL A 11 -45.22 -2.10 -69.03
N LEU A 12 -44.48 -2.59 -68.03
CA LEU A 12 -44.00 -3.97 -67.98
C LEU A 12 -45.16 -4.97 -68.01
N ARG A 13 -46.23 -4.75 -67.24
CA ARG A 13 -47.43 -5.61 -67.28
C ARG A 13 -48.09 -5.61 -68.65
N ARG A 14 -48.28 -4.45 -69.27
CA ARG A 14 -48.89 -4.35 -70.60
C ARG A 14 -48.05 -5.10 -71.66
N TYR A 15 -46.72 -4.99 -71.60
CA TYR A 15 -45.85 -5.77 -72.48
C TYR A 15 -45.88 -7.27 -72.16
N VAL A 16 -45.95 -7.66 -70.89
CA VAL A 16 -46.09 -9.06 -70.49
C VAL A 16 -47.45 -9.64 -70.93
N ASP A 17 -48.54 -8.87 -70.84
CA ASP A 17 -49.88 -9.29 -71.25
C ASP A 17 -50.01 -9.39 -72.78
N VAL A 18 -49.45 -8.43 -73.52
CA VAL A 18 -49.35 -8.49 -74.99
C VAL A 18 -48.48 -9.67 -75.41
N PHE A 19 -47.35 -9.88 -74.73
CA PHE A 19 -46.45 -11.00 -75.02
C PHE A 19 -47.11 -12.34 -74.74
N THR A 20 -47.77 -12.51 -73.59
CA THR A 20 -48.47 -13.76 -73.25
C THR A 20 -49.66 -14.02 -74.18
N SER A 21 -50.41 -12.98 -74.57
CA SER A 21 -51.50 -13.09 -75.56
C SER A 21 -50.97 -13.51 -76.93
N ALA A 22 -49.95 -12.83 -77.45
CA ALA A 22 -49.31 -13.18 -78.72
C ALA A 22 -48.67 -14.59 -78.67
N TRP A 23 -48.09 -14.96 -77.54
CA TRP A 23 -47.49 -16.28 -77.33
C TRP A 23 -48.54 -17.41 -77.31
N SER A 24 -49.75 -17.13 -76.80
CA SER A 24 -50.85 -18.10 -76.78
C SER A 24 -51.45 -18.36 -78.18
N LEU A 25 -51.57 -17.33 -79.03
CA LEU A 25 -52.07 -17.41 -80.41
C LEU A 25 -51.03 -17.91 -81.42
N ARG A 26 -49.76 -18.02 -81.01
CA ARG A 26 -48.63 -18.42 -81.87
C ARG A 26 -48.91 -19.68 -82.69
N LYS A 27 -49.51 -20.70 -82.08
CA LYS A 27 -49.76 -22.00 -82.75
C LYS A 27 -50.85 -21.94 -83.83
N GLN A 28 -51.69 -20.90 -83.86
CA GLN A 28 -52.70 -20.68 -84.92
C GLN A 28 -52.13 -19.91 -86.13
N LEU A 29 -50.99 -19.23 -85.96
CA LEU A 29 -50.27 -18.50 -87.01
C LEU A 29 -49.19 -19.35 -87.70
N ASP A 30 -48.89 -20.53 -87.16
CA ASP A 30 -47.95 -21.46 -87.78
C ASP A 30 -48.58 -22.11 -89.02
N ALA A 31 -47.84 -22.12 -90.14
CA ALA A 31 -48.27 -22.77 -91.37
C ALA A 31 -48.62 -24.25 -91.12
N PRO A 32 -49.62 -24.82 -91.82
CA PRO A 32 -50.03 -26.20 -91.62
C PRO A 32 -48.83 -27.13 -91.80
N HIS A 33 -48.67 -28.11 -90.90
CA HIS A 33 -47.56 -29.06 -90.92
C HIS A 33 -47.58 -29.89 -92.21
N ARG A 34 -46.76 -29.51 -93.18
CA ARG A 34 -46.56 -30.24 -94.44
C ARG A 34 -45.45 -31.28 -94.28
N THR A 35 -45.64 -32.45 -94.86
CA THR A 35 -44.65 -33.53 -94.83
C THR A 35 -43.44 -33.21 -95.72
N ALA A 36 -42.32 -33.91 -95.54
CA ALA A 36 -41.06 -33.61 -96.23
C ALA A 36 -41.21 -33.64 -97.76
N ASP A 37 -42.03 -34.57 -98.27
CA ASP A 37 -42.28 -34.72 -99.70
C ASP A 37 -43.16 -33.60 -100.27
N GLU A 38 -44.15 -33.11 -99.49
CA GLU A 38 -45.02 -31.99 -99.89
C GLU A 38 -44.26 -30.64 -99.94
N ARG A 39 -43.16 -30.50 -99.18
CA ARG A 39 -42.33 -29.28 -99.18
C ARG A 39 -41.40 -29.20 -100.38
N ALA A 40 -40.97 -30.34 -100.93
CA ALA A 40 -40.10 -30.41 -102.10
C ALA A 40 -40.80 -29.95 -103.41
N PHE A 41 -42.14 -29.90 -103.42
CA PHE A 41 -42.95 -29.42 -104.55
C PHE A 41 -43.42 -27.97 -104.40
N LEU A 42 -43.00 -27.26 -103.35
CA LEU A 42 -43.27 -25.83 -103.18
C LEU A 42 -42.23 -24.97 -103.91
N PRO A 43 -42.61 -23.76 -104.39
CA PRO A 43 -41.66 -22.85 -105.03
C PRO A 43 -40.45 -22.56 -104.12
N ALA A 44 -39.23 -22.57 -104.68
CA ALA A 44 -37.95 -22.61 -103.96
C ALA A 44 -37.76 -21.59 -102.81
N HIS A 45 -38.47 -20.46 -102.82
CA HIS A 45 -38.39 -19.46 -101.75
C HIS A 45 -39.11 -19.88 -100.45
N LEU A 46 -40.15 -20.71 -100.53
CA LEU A 46 -40.91 -21.22 -99.37
C LEU A 46 -40.25 -22.44 -98.72
N GLU A 47 -39.56 -23.28 -99.50
CA GLU A 47 -38.80 -24.43 -98.99
C GLU A 47 -37.63 -24.00 -98.09
N LEU A 48 -36.95 -22.90 -98.44
CA LEU A 48 -35.84 -22.34 -97.67
C LEU A 48 -36.27 -21.66 -96.36
N THR A 49 -37.53 -21.21 -96.24
CA THR A 49 -38.03 -20.55 -95.01
C THR A 49 -38.73 -21.51 -94.06
N GLU A 50 -39.34 -22.60 -94.55
CA GLU A 50 -40.07 -23.58 -93.74
C GLU A 50 -39.25 -24.85 -93.40
N THR A 51 -37.96 -24.89 -93.77
CA THR A 51 -37.04 -25.94 -93.32
C THR A 51 -36.63 -25.70 -91.86
N PRO A 52 -36.91 -26.63 -90.92
CA PRO A 52 -36.56 -26.42 -89.53
C PRO A 52 -35.03 -26.42 -89.34
N ALA A 53 -34.52 -25.45 -88.59
CA ALA A 53 -33.10 -25.37 -88.23
C ALA A 53 -32.62 -26.66 -87.54
N SER A 54 -31.41 -27.11 -87.91
CA SER A 54 -30.89 -28.43 -87.54
C SER A 54 -30.90 -28.68 -86.01
N PRO A 55 -31.23 -29.91 -85.56
CA PRO A 55 -31.31 -30.22 -84.14
C PRO A 55 -29.98 -30.06 -83.38
N THR A 56 -28.84 -30.12 -84.07
CA THR A 56 -27.49 -29.96 -83.49
C THR A 56 -27.22 -28.54 -83.00
N ALA A 57 -27.64 -27.52 -83.74
CA ALA A 57 -27.44 -26.11 -83.38
C ALA A 57 -28.19 -25.70 -82.09
N ARG A 58 -29.31 -26.34 -81.79
CA ARG A 58 -30.09 -26.06 -80.56
C ARG A 58 -29.44 -26.65 -79.31
N TRP A 59 -28.81 -27.81 -79.41
CA TRP A 59 -28.13 -28.44 -78.29
C TRP A 59 -26.80 -27.76 -77.95
N SER A 60 -26.04 -27.32 -78.96
CA SER A 60 -24.80 -26.56 -78.71
C SER A 60 -25.06 -25.25 -77.94
N MET A 61 -26.11 -24.50 -78.29
CA MET A 61 -26.48 -23.27 -77.59
C MET A 61 -26.81 -23.51 -76.10
N ARG A 62 -27.53 -24.59 -75.78
CA ARG A 62 -27.90 -24.92 -74.39
C ARG A 62 -26.68 -25.31 -73.55
N ILE A 63 -25.74 -26.04 -74.14
CA ILE A 63 -24.49 -26.44 -73.48
C ILE A 63 -23.64 -25.20 -73.17
N ILE A 64 -23.54 -24.25 -74.11
CA ILE A 64 -22.79 -22.99 -73.92
C ILE A 64 -23.39 -22.17 -72.77
N ILE A 65 -24.72 -22.03 -72.73
CA ILE A 65 -25.41 -21.30 -71.65
C ILE A 65 -25.20 -21.99 -70.29
N ALA A 66 -25.32 -23.31 -70.24
CA ALA A 66 -25.08 -24.07 -69.00
C ALA A 66 -23.64 -23.90 -68.50
N LEU A 67 -22.65 -23.94 -69.39
CA LEU A 67 -21.25 -23.73 -69.06
C LEU A 67 -21.01 -22.32 -68.49
N PHE A 68 -21.59 -21.30 -69.13
CA PHE A 68 -21.47 -19.91 -68.68
C PHE A 68 -22.09 -19.70 -67.29
N CYS A 69 -23.29 -20.22 -67.05
CA CYS A 69 -23.93 -20.14 -65.73
C CYS A 69 -23.09 -20.85 -64.65
N THR A 70 -22.46 -21.99 -64.98
CA THR A 70 -21.62 -22.75 -64.05
C THR A 70 -20.34 -21.98 -63.70
N ALA A 71 -19.69 -21.36 -64.68
CA ALA A 71 -18.50 -20.52 -64.47
C ALA A 71 -18.81 -19.27 -63.63
N LEU A 72 -19.96 -18.62 -63.89
CA LEU A 72 -20.40 -17.46 -63.12
C LEU A 72 -20.67 -17.83 -61.65
N LEU A 73 -21.31 -18.99 -61.41
CA LEU A 73 -21.55 -19.49 -60.07
C LEU A 73 -20.24 -19.75 -59.31
N TRP A 74 -19.25 -20.37 -59.98
CA TRP A 74 -17.94 -20.62 -59.39
C TRP A 74 -17.18 -19.32 -59.05
N ALA A 75 -17.25 -18.30 -59.92
CA ALA A 75 -16.61 -17.01 -59.68
C ALA A 75 -17.18 -16.25 -58.48
N CYS A 76 -18.48 -16.40 -58.18
CA CYS A 76 -19.10 -15.77 -57.02
C CYS A 76 -18.82 -16.49 -55.69
N LEU A 77 -18.56 -17.80 -55.73
CA LEU A 77 -18.35 -18.63 -54.53
C LEU A 77 -16.87 -18.93 -54.24
N GLY A 78 -15.98 -18.75 -55.23
CA GLY A 78 -14.56 -19.03 -55.08
C GLY A 78 -13.88 -18.11 -54.07
N GLN A 79 -13.26 -18.71 -53.04
CA GLN A 79 -12.33 -18.02 -52.15
C GLN A 79 -10.91 -18.21 -52.68
N LEU A 80 -10.13 -17.13 -52.71
CA LEU A 80 -8.73 -17.15 -53.11
C LEU A 80 -7.86 -16.98 -51.85
N ASP A 81 -7.15 -18.03 -51.45
CA ASP A 81 -6.23 -17.97 -50.31
C ASP A 81 -4.96 -17.21 -50.68
N ILE A 82 -4.68 -16.09 -50.01
CA ILE A 82 -3.46 -15.32 -50.16
C ILE A 82 -2.49 -15.75 -49.05
N VAL A 83 -1.37 -16.34 -49.43
CA VAL A 83 -0.30 -16.74 -48.50
C VAL A 83 0.83 -15.71 -48.50
N ALA A 84 1.11 -15.12 -47.34
CA ALA A 84 2.27 -14.26 -47.14
C ALA A 84 3.43 -15.11 -46.60
N VAL A 85 4.47 -15.31 -47.41
CA VAL A 85 5.67 -16.04 -47.00
C VAL A 85 6.71 -15.03 -46.50
N ALA A 86 7.07 -15.15 -45.23
CA ALA A 86 8.08 -14.31 -44.60
C ALA A 86 9.23 -15.19 -44.09
N PRO A 87 10.50 -14.88 -44.43
CA PRO A 87 11.62 -15.52 -43.78
C PRO A 87 11.64 -15.11 -42.31
N GLY A 88 11.88 -16.07 -41.43
CA GLY A 88 11.99 -15.85 -40.00
C GLY A 88 13.14 -16.64 -39.40
N LYS A 89 13.58 -16.21 -38.22
CA LYS A 89 14.57 -16.90 -37.42
C LYS A 89 13.91 -17.37 -36.13
N THR A 90 14.30 -18.55 -35.67
CA THR A 90 13.92 -19.04 -34.34
C THR A 90 14.75 -18.28 -33.33
N VAL A 91 14.12 -17.34 -32.63
CA VAL A 91 14.73 -16.71 -31.47
C VAL A 91 14.20 -17.45 -30.26
N VAL A 92 15.10 -18.07 -29.50
CA VAL A 92 14.76 -18.37 -28.12
C VAL A 92 14.61 -16.99 -27.49
N ASP A 93 13.43 -16.63 -26.98
CA ASP A 93 13.29 -15.45 -26.11
C ASP A 93 14.05 -15.75 -24.82
N SER A 94 15.34 -16.08 -24.86
CA SER A 94 16.12 -16.41 -23.70
C SER A 94 16.22 -15.14 -22.89
N ARG A 95 15.25 -14.90 -22.00
CA ARG A 95 15.27 -13.79 -21.04
C ARG A 95 16.21 -14.15 -19.92
N THR A 96 17.43 -14.39 -20.36
CA THR A 96 18.65 -14.61 -19.64
C THR A 96 18.71 -13.65 -18.45
N LYS A 97 18.71 -14.20 -17.24
CA LYS A 97 18.67 -13.42 -16.00
C LYS A 97 20.10 -13.20 -15.51
N VAL A 98 20.56 -11.97 -15.60
CA VAL A 98 21.88 -11.57 -15.08
C VAL A 98 21.81 -11.49 -13.56
N VAL A 99 22.71 -12.20 -12.87
CA VAL A 99 22.89 -12.09 -11.42
C VAL A 99 24.07 -11.16 -11.17
N GLN A 100 23.80 -10.05 -10.49
CA GLN A 100 24.74 -8.98 -10.19
C GLN A 100 24.74 -8.68 -8.70
N THR A 101 25.83 -8.11 -8.19
CA THR A 101 25.89 -7.63 -6.80
C THR A 101 25.31 -6.21 -6.69
N ALA A 102 24.63 -5.93 -5.58
CA ALA A 102 24.10 -4.60 -5.28
C ALA A 102 25.16 -3.67 -4.67
N GLU A 103 26.14 -4.23 -3.95
CA GLU A 103 27.14 -3.48 -3.19
C GLU A 103 28.55 -4.07 -3.40
N THR A 104 29.57 -3.32 -2.99
CA THR A 104 30.95 -3.80 -3.01
C THR A 104 31.13 -4.86 -1.92
N ALA A 105 31.56 -6.06 -2.29
CA ALA A 105 31.77 -7.14 -1.34
C ALA A 105 32.92 -8.06 -1.76
N VAL A 106 33.40 -8.88 -0.82
CA VAL A 106 34.43 -9.90 -1.08
C VAL A 106 33.75 -11.24 -1.30
N VAL A 107 34.16 -11.98 -2.33
CA VAL A 107 33.62 -13.32 -2.60
C VAL A 107 34.14 -14.31 -1.57
N ARG A 108 33.24 -14.84 -0.73
CA ARG A 108 33.56 -15.82 0.31
C ARG A 108 33.56 -17.23 -0.24
N ARG A 109 32.53 -17.60 -1.01
CA ARG A 109 32.38 -18.94 -1.63
C ARG A 109 31.64 -18.86 -2.97
N ILE A 110 32.09 -19.67 -3.92
CA ILE A 110 31.42 -19.88 -5.21
C ILE A 110 30.91 -21.32 -5.21
N LEU A 111 29.60 -21.51 -5.31
CA LEU A 111 28.94 -22.81 -5.13
C LEU A 111 28.46 -23.43 -6.44
N VAL A 112 28.66 -22.73 -7.56
CA VAL A 112 28.23 -23.15 -8.89
C VAL A 112 29.36 -23.13 -9.90
N ARG A 113 29.17 -23.84 -11.01
CA ARG A 113 30.07 -23.89 -12.16
C ARG A 113 29.32 -23.56 -13.45
N ASP A 114 30.03 -23.10 -14.45
CA ASP A 114 29.47 -22.91 -15.79
C ASP A 114 28.91 -24.22 -16.34
N GLY A 115 27.71 -24.15 -16.93
CA GLY A 115 26.97 -25.31 -17.44
C GLY A 115 26.16 -26.08 -16.38
N GLN A 116 26.21 -25.68 -15.10
CA GLN A 116 25.46 -26.35 -14.04
C GLN A 116 23.98 -25.93 -14.04
N THR A 117 23.09 -26.93 -13.96
CA THR A 117 21.65 -26.69 -13.75
C THR A 117 21.38 -26.28 -12.31
N VAL A 118 20.63 -25.21 -12.12
CA VAL A 118 20.26 -24.63 -10.82
C VAL A 118 18.75 -24.47 -10.70
N LYS A 119 18.26 -24.56 -9.47
CA LYS A 119 16.86 -24.29 -9.14
C LYS A 119 16.68 -22.86 -8.64
N ARG A 120 15.49 -22.30 -8.80
CA ARG A 120 15.11 -21.01 -8.23
C ARG A 120 15.35 -21.02 -6.71
N GLY A 121 15.99 -19.96 -6.21
CA GLY A 121 16.36 -19.80 -4.79
C GLY A 121 17.64 -20.53 -4.37
N GLN A 122 18.23 -21.36 -5.23
CA GLN A 122 19.50 -22.02 -4.95
C GLN A 122 20.62 -20.99 -4.79
N LEU A 123 21.42 -21.14 -3.73
CA LEU A 123 22.58 -20.29 -3.47
C LEU A 123 23.67 -20.53 -4.53
N LEU A 124 24.12 -19.45 -5.16
CA LEU A 124 25.09 -19.47 -6.24
C LEU A 124 26.46 -18.98 -5.78
N ILE A 125 26.47 -17.79 -5.18
CA ILE A 125 27.68 -17.13 -4.67
C ILE A 125 27.35 -16.57 -3.28
N GLU A 126 28.26 -16.82 -2.34
CA GLU A 126 28.22 -16.26 -0.99
C GLU A 126 29.30 -15.17 -0.91
N LEU A 127 28.88 -13.95 -0.58
CA LEU A 127 29.71 -12.80 -0.32
C LEU A 127 30.02 -12.71 1.18
N ASP A 128 31.05 -11.96 1.56
CA ASP A 128 31.41 -11.77 2.96
C ASP A 128 30.40 -10.86 3.68
N ALA A 129 29.52 -11.49 4.47
CA ALA A 129 28.49 -10.84 5.26
C ALA A 129 28.97 -10.37 6.66
N THR A 130 30.28 -10.40 6.95
CA THR A 130 30.76 -10.08 8.31
C THR A 130 30.38 -8.66 8.76
N ALA A 131 30.52 -7.68 7.87
CA ALA A 131 30.17 -6.29 8.15
C ALA A 131 28.65 -6.08 8.23
N THR A 132 27.90 -6.58 7.23
CA THR A 132 26.43 -6.45 7.18
C THR A 132 25.74 -7.18 8.33
N GLY A 133 26.23 -8.36 8.70
CA GLY A 133 25.71 -9.13 9.83
C GLY A 133 25.96 -8.44 11.16
N ALA A 134 27.11 -7.80 11.35
CA ALA A 134 27.39 -7.00 12.53
C ALA A 134 26.46 -5.77 12.63
N GLU A 135 26.23 -5.07 11.50
CA GLU A 135 25.28 -3.95 11.43
C GLU A 135 23.84 -4.39 11.73
N PHE A 136 23.40 -5.55 11.22
CA PHE A 136 22.09 -6.11 11.50
C PHE A 136 21.90 -6.46 12.98
N VAL A 137 22.87 -7.16 13.58
CA VAL A 137 22.84 -7.51 15.01
C VAL A 137 22.85 -6.25 15.88
N GLN A 138 23.66 -5.24 15.52
CA GLN A 138 23.72 -3.97 16.24
C GLN A 138 22.38 -3.22 16.16
N ALA A 139 21.80 -3.09 14.97
CA ALA A 139 20.51 -2.44 14.76
C ALA A 139 19.38 -3.17 15.51
N GLY A 140 19.37 -4.50 15.48
CA GLY A 140 18.42 -5.34 16.21
C GLY A 140 18.54 -5.15 17.72
N GLY A 141 19.76 -5.14 18.25
CA GLY A 141 20.03 -4.87 19.66
C GLY A 141 19.57 -3.47 20.09
N ALA A 142 19.81 -2.45 19.26
CA ALA A 142 19.34 -1.09 19.52
C ALA A 142 17.81 -1.00 19.54
N LEU A 143 17.13 -1.64 18.58
CA LEU A 143 15.67 -1.70 18.51
C LEU A 143 15.07 -2.36 19.77
N VAL A 144 15.65 -3.47 20.20
CA VAL A 144 15.26 -4.16 21.43
C VAL A 144 15.37 -3.22 22.65
N ASN A 145 16.48 -2.50 22.77
CA ASN A 145 16.67 -1.55 23.88
C ASN A 145 15.66 -0.40 23.84
N ALA A 146 15.35 0.14 22.65
CA ALA A 146 14.32 1.18 22.49
C ALA A 146 12.93 0.67 22.88
N ARG A 147 12.56 -0.56 22.48
CA ARG A 147 11.29 -1.20 22.88
C ARG A 147 11.20 -1.43 24.39
N LEU A 148 12.29 -1.87 25.02
CA LEU A 148 12.38 -2.00 26.48
C LEU A 148 12.18 -0.65 27.18
N ALA A 149 12.77 0.43 26.65
CA ALA A 149 12.55 1.78 27.17
C ALA A 149 11.07 2.20 27.07
N VAL A 150 10.38 1.93 25.96
CA VAL A 150 8.93 2.18 25.83
C VAL A 150 8.15 1.41 26.88
N LEU A 151 8.44 0.11 27.07
CA LEU A 151 7.77 -0.74 28.04
C LEU A 151 7.96 -0.20 29.47
N ARG A 152 9.20 0.16 29.84
CA ARG A 152 9.55 0.74 31.14
C ARG A 152 8.84 2.07 31.38
N GLN A 153 8.95 3.03 30.46
CA GLN A 153 8.40 4.37 30.66
C GLN A 153 6.87 4.37 30.65
N SER A 154 6.25 3.52 29.83
CA SER A 154 4.79 3.36 29.83
C SER A 154 4.27 2.70 31.12
N ALA A 155 5.02 1.77 31.71
CA ALA A 155 4.70 1.20 33.01
C ALA A 155 4.85 2.23 34.13
N LEU A 156 5.90 3.06 34.10
CA LEU A 156 6.07 4.15 35.05
C LEU A 156 4.93 5.17 34.96
N ALA A 157 4.57 5.60 33.75
CA ALA A 157 3.48 6.54 33.53
C ALA A 157 2.14 6.02 34.07
N ARG A 158 1.85 4.72 33.89
CA ARG A 158 0.66 4.06 34.47
C ARG A 158 0.74 3.98 36.00
N ALA A 159 1.88 3.57 36.54
CA ALA A 159 2.11 3.44 37.98
C ALA A 159 1.90 4.77 38.74
N ILE A 160 2.28 5.90 38.16
CA ILE A 160 2.07 7.23 38.75
C ILE A 160 0.58 7.54 38.92
N VAL A 161 -0.26 7.12 37.96
CA VAL A 161 -1.71 7.36 37.99
C VAL A 161 -2.40 6.37 38.93
N ASP A 162 -2.07 5.10 38.81
CA ASP A 162 -2.71 4.02 39.57
C ASP A 162 -2.25 3.97 41.03
N GLY A 163 -1.10 4.58 41.33
CA GLY A 163 -0.48 4.57 42.67
C GLY A 163 0.02 3.20 43.10
N ARG A 164 0.24 2.28 42.15
CA ARG A 164 0.75 0.92 42.38
C ARG A 164 2.14 0.77 41.76
N PRO A 165 3.00 -0.09 42.32
CA PRO A 165 4.32 -0.32 41.76
C PRO A 165 4.22 -0.81 40.30
N PRO A 166 5.08 -0.30 39.40
CA PRO A 166 5.08 -0.67 37.99
C PRO A 166 5.40 -2.16 37.83
N ARG A 167 4.67 -2.83 36.94
CA ARG A 167 4.94 -4.21 36.51
C ARG A 167 5.05 -4.24 34.99
N LEU A 168 6.15 -4.79 34.50
CA LEU A 168 6.36 -5.05 33.08
C LEU A 168 5.71 -6.38 32.73
N ASP A 169 4.93 -6.37 31.65
CA ASP A 169 4.34 -7.58 31.11
C ASP A 169 5.39 -8.36 30.31
N PRO A 170 5.41 -9.71 30.39
CA PRO A 170 6.29 -10.52 29.56
C PRO A 170 5.97 -10.27 28.08
N ALA A 171 7.00 -10.06 27.28
CA ALA A 171 6.87 -9.97 25.82
C ALA A 171 7.60 -11.16 25.18
N PRO A 172 6.95 -11.93 24.28
CA PRO A 172 7.54 -13.13 23.69
C PRO A 172 8.79 -12.85 22.84
N ASP A 173 8.89 -11.65 22.27
CA ASP A 173 10.02 -11.24 21.41
C ASP A 173 11.22 -10.70 22.20
N LEU A 174 11.16 -10.68 23.54
CA LEU A 174 12.17 -10.07 24.41
C LEU A 174 12.69 -11.07 25.43
N ASP A 175 14.00 -10.99 25.68
CA ASP A 175 14.67 -11.84 26.66
C ASP A 175 14.20 -11.56 28.09
N ALA A 176 13.88 -12.63 28.83
CA ALA A 176 13.32 -12.54 30.17
C ALA A 176 14.31 -11.93 31.17
N GLU A 177 15.61 -12.17 31.01
CA GLU A 177 16.65 -11.59 31.87
C GLU A 177 16.72 -10.06 31.70
N ARG A 178 16.61 -9.58 30.46
CA ARG A 178 16.56 -8.14 30.15
C ARG A 178 15.31 -7.49 30.72
N ILE A 179 14.15 -8.13 30.60
CA ILE A 179 12.90 -7.62 31.20
C ILE A 179 13.03 -7.53 32.72
N ALA A 180 13.64 -8.53 33.38
CA ALA A 180 13.86 -8.51 34.82
C ALA A 180 14.77 -7.35 35.26
N THR A 181 15.82 -7.06 34.50
CA THR A 181 16.71 -5.91 34.73
C THR A 181 15.96 -4.57 34.60
N GLU A 182 15.17 -4.41 33.53
CA GLU A 182 14.34 -3.21 33.34
C GLU A 182 13.25 -3.07 34.41
N GLN A 183 12.73 -4.20 34.91
CA GLN A 183 11.77 -4.24 36.01
C GLN A 183 12.38 -3.70 37.31
N GLN A 184 13.64 -4.03 37.60
CA GLN A 184 14.34 -3.46 38.76
C GLN A 184 14.55 -1.95 38.61
N LEU A 185 14.92 -1.51 37.39
CA LEU A 185 15.16 -0.10 37.10
C LEU A 185 13.89 0.74 37.25
N VAL A 186 12.74 0.26 36.74
CA VAL A 186 11.46 0.99 36.84
C VAL A 186 10.93 1.03 38.28
N VAL A 187 11.13 -0.03 39.06
CA VAL A 187 10.76 -0.06 40.49
C VAL A 187 11.59 0.96 41.26
N SER A 188 12.91 1.00 41.04
CA SER A 188 13.80 1.99 41.67
C SER A 188 13.39 3.44 41.34
N GLN A 189 13.04 3.72 40.08
CA GLN A 189 12.53 5.04 39.68
C GLN A 189 11.21 5.40 40.36
N TYR A 190 10.30 4.42 40.47
CA TYR A 190 9.03 4.61 41.16
C TYR A 190 9.21 4.84 42.66
N ASP A 191 10.11 4.10 43.31
CA ASP A 191 10.40 4.24 44.73
C ASP A 191 11.01 5.62 45.05
N ALA A 192 11.89 6.14 44.19
CA ALA A 192 12.41 7.50 44.31
C ALA A 192 11.29 8.56 44.23
N PHE A 193 10.37 8.39 43.27
CA PHE A 193 9.19 9.25 43.16
C PHE A 193 8.29 9.14 44.40
N GLN A 194 8.09 7.92 44.94
CA GLN A 194 7.31 7.70 46.15
C GLN A 194 7.94 8.37 47.37
N ALA A 195 9.25 8.26 47.55
CA ALA A 195 9.97 8.91 48.63
C ALA A 195 9.78 10.44 48.59
N HIS A 196 9.88 11.05 47.40
CA HIS A 196 9.65 12.49 47.23
C HIS A 196 8.19 12.86 47.53
N ARG A 197 7.23 12.07 47.04
CA ARG A 197 5.81 12.27 47.33
C ARG A 197 5.51 12.19 48.83
N HIS A 198 6.10 11.23 49.54
CA HIS A 198 5.95 11.08 50.98
C HIS A 198 6.59 12.22 51.77
N HIS A 199 7.74 12.73 51.32
CA HIS A 199 8.36 13.93 51.90
C HIS A 199 7.42 15.14 51.84
N LEU A 200 6.84 15.42 50.66
CA LEU A 200 5.87 16.51 50.49
C LEU A 200 4.59 16.28 51.30
N GLN A 201 4.11 15.03 51.39
CA GLN A 201 2.96 14.70 52.23
C GLN A 201 3.23 14.96 53.72
N ALA A 202 4.40 14.60 54.23
CA ALA A 202 4.80 14.90 55.61
C ALA A 202 4.87 16.41 55.86
N SER A 203 5.43 17.16 54.90
CA SER A 203 5.52 18.63 54.92
C SER A 203 4.13 19.31 54.94
N ILE A 204 3.17 18.77 54.18
CA ILE A 204 1.76 19.19 54.20
C ILE A 204 1.12 18.87 55.56
N ALA A 205 1.29 17.64 56.07
CA ALA A 205 0.72 17.23 57.34
C ALA A 205 1.25 18.08 58.52
N GLN A 206 2.54 18.44 58.49
CA GLN A 206 3.15 19.35 59.46
C GLN A 206 2.51 20.74 59.43
N ARG A 207 2.37 21.35 58.25
CA ARG A 207 1.71 22.66 58.10
C ARG A 207 0.23 22.63 58.50
N GLN A 208 -0.47 21.53 58.22
CA GLN A 208 -1.86 21.33 58.66
C GLN A 208 -1.97 21.24 60.18
N ALA A 209 -0.99 20.60 60.85
CA ALA A 209 -0.94 20.59 62.31
C ALA A 209 -0.65 21.98 62.87
N GLU A 210 0.32 22.71 62.31
CA GLU A 210 0.64 24.09 62.72
C GLU A 210 -0.58 25.02 62.54
N LEU A 211 -1.27 24.92 61.41
CA LEU A 211 -2.48 25.69 61.13
C LEU A 211 -3.56 25.45 62.18
N ARG A 212 -3.81 24.18 62.54
CA ARG A 212 -4.79 23.82 63.57
C ARG A 212 -4.43 24.40 64.93
N THR A 213 -3.18 24.23 65.37
CA THR A 213 -2.72 24.77 66.66
C THR A 213 -2.83 26.30 66.72
N THR A 214 -2.42 27.01 65.66
CA THR A 214 -2.56 28.47 65.60
C THR A 214 -4.03 28.89 65.58
N GLN A 215 -4.89 28.17 64.85
CA GLN A 215 -6.31 28.44 64.80
C GLN A 215 -6.99 28.25 66.17
N GLU A 216 -6.63 27.21 66.92
CA GLU A 216 -7.13 26.97 68.27
C GLU A 216 -6.67 28.07 69.26
N ALA A 217 -5.47 28.62 69.09
CA ALA A 217 -4.95 29.70 69.93
C ALA A 217 -5.68 31.05 69.73
N ILE A 218 -6.33 31.26 68.58
CA ILE A 218 -7.03 32.51 68.26
C ILE A 218 -8.26 32.71 69.16
N GLY A 219 -9.07 31.68 69.41
CA GLY A 219 -10.30 31.82 70.20
C GLY A 219 -10.09 32.45 71.58
N PRO A 220 -9.17 31.93 72.42
CA PRO A 220 -8.83 32.54 73.70
C PRO A 220 -8.28 33.98 73.61
N LEU A 221 -7.49 34.29 72.57
CA LEU A 221 -6.94 35.63 72.36
C LEU A 221 -8.01 36.63 71.91
N GLU A 222 -8.95 36.21 71.07
CA GLU A 222 -10.11 37.01 70.66
C GLU A 222 -10.97 37.37 71.88
N GLU A 223 -11.22 36.40 72.75
CA GLU A 223 -11.95 36.61 74.00
C GLU A 223 -11.21 37.58 74.93
N SER A 224 -9.90 37.38 75.11
CA SER A 224 -9.05 38.25 75.93
C SER A 224 -9.05 39.70 75.42
N ALA A 225 -8.90 39.89 74.11
CA ALA A 225 -8.94 41.21 73.48
C ALA A 225 -10.32 41.87 73.66
N ARG A 226 -11.42 41.10 73.53
CA ARG A 226 -12.78 41.60 73.79
C ARG A 226 -12.96 42.07 75.23
N ILE A 227 -12.51 41.28 76.20
CA ILE A 227 -12.60 41.63 77.63
C ILE A 227 -11.72 42.85 77.95
N ALA A 228 -10.50 42.91 77.40
CA ALA A 228 -9.61 44.07 77.58
C ALA A 228 -10.22 45.35 77.00
N LYS A 229 -10.88 45.25 75.84
CA LYS A 229 -11.60 46.37 75.23
C LYS A 229 -12.75 46.88 76.08
N VAL A 230 -13.64 45.98 76.53
CA VAL A 230 -14.76 46.37 77.40
C VAL A 230 -14.25 47.04 78.69
N ARG A 231 -13.19 46.50 79.31
CA ARG A 231 -12.60 47.11 80.51
C ARG A 231 -12.01 48.49 80.24
N ALA A 232 -11.30 48.70 79.14
CA ALA A 232 -10.76 50.00 78.78
C ALA A 232 -11.90 51.02 78.54
N ASP A 233 -12.96 50.61 77.84
CA ASP A 233 -14.14 51.44 77.57
C ASP A 233 -14.89 51.81 78.88
N ASP A 234 -15.05 50.88 79.80
CA ASP A 234 -15.64 51.11 81.13
C ASP A 234 -14.84 52.12 81.95
N TYR A 235 -13.52 51.97 82.00
CA TYR A 235 -12.63 52.92 82.68
C TYR A 235 -12.64 54.29 82.00
N GLY A 236 -12.78 54.35 80.67
CA GLY A 236 -12.95 55.61 79.94
C GLY A 236 -14.17 56.38 80.42
N ARG A 237 -15.32 55.70 80.54
CA ARG A 237 -16.56 56.29 81.07
C ARG A 237 -16.43 56.75 82.52
N LEU A 238 -15.71 56.00 83.36
CA LEU A 238 -15.48 56.37 84.76
C LEU A 238 -14.55 57.59 84.92
N VAL A 239 -13.59 57.78 84.00
CA VAL A 239 -12.74 58.98 83.96
C VAL A 239 -13.55 60.22 83.57
N GLU A 240 -14.48 60.10 82.61
CA GLU A 240 -15.41 61.19 82.25
C GLU A 240 -16.26 61.62 83.46
N GLY A 241 -16.73 60.65 84.24
CA GLY A 241 -17.44 60.88 85.51
C GLY A 241 -16.56 61.32 86.68
N LYS A 242 -15.23 61.45 86.49
CA LYS A 242 -14.23 61.81 87.53
C LYS A 242 -14.15 60.82 88.70
N TYR A 243 -14.54 59.56 88.51
CA TYR A 243 -14.51 58.51 89.54
C TYR A 243 -13.15 57.79 89.65
N VAL A 244 -12.33 57.85 88.61
CA VAL A 244 -10.97 57.27 88.57
C VAL A 244 -9.98 58.23 87.92
N GLY A 245 -8.70 58.07 88.27
CA GLY A 245 -7.62 58.85 87.68
C GLY A 245 -7.33 58.44 86.24
N ARG A 246 -6.91 59.40 85.39
CA ARG A 246 -6.54 59.17 83.99
C ARG A 246 -5.44 58.11 83.82
N HIS A 247 -4.55 57.98 84.80
CA HIS A 247 -3.49 56.98 84.78
C HIS A 247 -4.03 55.54 84.73
N GLU A 248 -5.07 55.24 85.51
CA GLU A 248 -5.71 53.91 85.54
C GLU A 248 -6.30 53.55 84.18
N TYR A 249 -6.98 54.50 83.52
CA TYR A 249 -7.49 54.31 82.17
C TYR A 249 -6.37 54.00 81.17
N LEU A 250 -5.26 54.76 81.19
CA LEU A 250 -4.14 54.55 80.26
C LEU A 250 -3.49 53.17 80.44
N LEU A 251 -3.48 52.62 81.65
CA LEU A 251 -2.96 51.28 81.93
C LEU A 251 -3.86 50.19 81.32
N ARG A 252 -5.20 50.34 81.43
CA ARG A 252 -6.16 49.43 80.77
C ARG A 252 -6.14 49.55 79.25
N GLU A 253 -5.94 50.76 78.74
CA GLU A 253 -5.80 50.99 77.31
C GLU A 253 -4.52 50.34 76.76
N GLN A 254 -3.41 50.38 77.50
CA GLN A 254 -2.20 49.64 77.15
C GLN A 254 -2.44 48.12 77.14
N GLU A 255 -3.16 47.58 78.13
CA GLU A 255 -3.56 46.16 78.15
C GLU A 255 -4.42 45.78 76.93
N ARG A 256 -5.37 46.63 76.53
CA ARG A 256 -6.20 46.45 75.32
C ARG A 256 -5.34 46.40 74.06
N ILE A 257 -4.46 47.39 73.88
CA ILE A 257 -3.56 47.47 72.71
C ILE A 257 -2.66 46.23 72.66
N ALA A 258 -2.13 45.78 73.79
CA ALA A 258 -1.29 44.57 73.85
C ALA A 258 -2.07 43.31 73.43
N ALA A 259 -3.28 43.13 73.95
CA ALA A 259 -4.13 41.98 73.60
C ALA A 259 -4.54 41.99 72.12
N GLU A 260 -4.92 43.15 71.58
CA GLU A 260 -5.26 43.30 70.15
C GLU A 260 -4.04 43.05 69.25
N SER A 261 -2.85 43.53 69.63
CA SER A 261 -1.61 43.29 68.89
C SER A 261 -1.24 41.80 68.86
N GLN A 262 -1.37 41.10 69.99
CA GLN A 262 -1.14 39.65 70.07
C GLN A 262 -2.12 38.88 69.18
N LEU A 263 -3.41 39.23 69.21
CA LEU A 263 -4.42 38.64 68.34
C LEU A 263 -4.11 38.89 66.85
N ALA A 264 -3.78 40.14 66.50
CA ALA A 264 -3.42 40.50 65.12
C ALA A 264 -2.21 39.70 64.63
N THR A 265 -1.21 39.49 65.49
CA THR A 265 -0.01 38.70 65.19
C THR A 265 -0.35 37.24 64.88
N GLN A 266 -1.20 36.61 65.70
CA GLN A 266 -1.63 35.22 65.46
C GLN A 266 -2.51 35.08 64.20
N ARG A 267 -3.38 36.05 63.92
CA ARG A 267 -4.17 36.08 62.67
C ARG A 267 -3.28 36.20 61.43
N ASN A 268 -2.27 37.07 61.47
CA ASN A 268 -1.29 37.19 60.39
C ASN A 268 -0.51 35.89 60.20
N ARG A 269 -0.11 35.24 61.30
CA ARG A 269 0.58 33.94 61.26
C ARG A 269 -0.30 32.85 60.65
N LEU A 270 -1.59 32.82 60.97
CA LEU A 270 -2.55 31.87 60.37
C LEU A 270 -2.62 32.05 58.84
N GLN A 271 -2.70 33.29 58.36
CA GLN A 271 -2.70 33.58 56.92
C GLN A 271 -1.40 33.15 56.24
N GLU A 272 -0.25 33.38 56.89
CA GLU A 272 1.06 32.95 56.41
C GLU A 272 1.14 31.42 56.28
N ILE A 273 0.73 30.67 57.31
CA ILE A 273 0.70 29.22 57.31
C ILE A 273 -0.26 28.69 56.23
N GLY A 274 -1.44 29.30 56.10
CA GLY A 274 -2.40 28.94 55.06
C GLY A 274 -1.82 29.10 53.65
N SER A 275 -1.10 30.19 53.40
CA SER A 275 -0.40 30.41 52.12
C SER A 275 0.71 29.39 51.90
N ALA A 276 1.50 29.08 52.94
CA ALA A 276 2.55 28.07 52.87
C ALA A 276 2.01 26.65 52.65
N LEU A 277 0.84 26.34 53.21
CA LEU A 277 0.14 25.07 53.00
C LEU A 277 -0.33 24.96 51.54
N GLY A 278 -0.92 26.03 50.99
CA GLY A 278 -1.30 26.09 49.58
C GLY A 278 -0.09 25.87 48.65
N ALA A 279 1.03 26.53 48.93
CA ALA A 279 2.27 26.34 48.18
C ALA A 279 2.78 24.88 48.22
N ALA A 280 2.79 24.25 49.40
CA ALA A 280 3.20 22.85 49.54
C ALA A 280 2.26 21.86 48.81
N GLN A 281 0.96 22.16 48.78
CA GLN A 281 -0.02 21.37 48.03
C GLN A 281 0.19 21.48 46.52
N GLU A 282 0.47 22.69 46.03
CA GLU A 282 0.79 22.94 44.62
C GLU A 282 2.11 22.27 44.22
N GLU A 283 3.13 22.31 45.07
CA GLU A 283 4.40 21.62 44.84
C GLU A 283 4.19 20.11 44.66
N ARG A 284 3.35 19.49 45.49
CA ARG A 284 2.96 18.08 45.33
C ARG A 284 2.22 17.82 44.01
N ARG A 285 1.33 18.74 43.60
CA ARG A 285 0.59 18.64 42.33
C ARG A 285 1.53 18.78 41.13
N MET A 286 2.50 19.68 41.21
CA MET A 286 3.54 19.86 40.20
C MET A 286 4.41 18.62 40.07
N LEU A 287 4.85 18.02 41.19
CA LEU A 287 5.61 16.76 41.16
C LEU A 287 4.87 15.68 40.36
N LEU A 288 3.58 15.45 40.66
CA LEU A 288 2.76 14.47 39.96
C LEU A 288 2.65 14.76 38.45
N THR A 289 2.38 16.01 38.10
CA THR A 289 2.17 16.44 36.72
C THR A 289 3.46 16.34 35.92
N GLU A 290 4.56 16.83 36.48
CA GLU A 290 5.86 16.89 35.83
C GLU A 290 6.47 15.49 35.66
N THR A 291 6.44 14.64 36.69
CA THR A 291 6.94 13.26 36.55
C THR A 291 6.12 12.48 35.52
N ARG A 292 4.80 12.67 35.49
CA ARG A 292 3.94 12.03 34.47
C ARG A 292 4.26 12.55 33.06
N ARG A 293 4.41 13.86 32.90
CA ARG A 293 4.76 14.48 31.62
C ARG A 293 6.10 13.95 31.12
N GLN A 294 7.13 13.95 31.96
CA GLN A 294 8.45 13.42 31.65
C GLN A 294 8.40 11.95 31.22
N ALA A 295 7.64 11.11 31.93
CA ALA A 295 7.48 9.71 31.55
C ALA A 295 6.80 9.55 30.18
N LEU A 296 5.75 10.34 29.88
CA LEU A 296 5.06 10.31 28.59
C LEU A 296 5.92 10.84 27.44
N ASP A 297 6.70 11.90 27.68
CA ASP A 297 7.65 12.42 26.69
C ASP A 297 8.73 11.39 26.38
N ALA A 298 9.24 10.68 27.40
CA ALA A 298 10.20 9.59 27.22
C ALA A 298 9.58 8.40 26.46
N VAL A 299 8.30 8.08 26.70
CA VAL A 299 7.58 7.07 25.89
C VAL A 299 7.52 7.49 24.42
N ARG A 300 7.18 8.76 24.15
CA ARG A 300 7.09 9.28 22.79
C ARG A 300 8.45 9.20 22.08
N GLU A 301 9.50 9.71 22.71
CA GLU A 301 10.86 9.68 22.16
C GLU A 301 11.35 8.24 21.90
N ALA A 302 11.20 7.35 22.87
CA ALA A 302 11.59 5.95 22.70
C ALA A 302 10.77 5.22 21.62
N SER A 303 9.50 5.59 21.44
CA SER A 303 8.64 5.03 20.39
C SER A 303 9.03 5.53 19.00
N GLU A 304 9.37 6.81 18.87
CA GLU A 304 9.90 7.40 17.63
C GLU A 304 11.24 6.73 17.26
N GLN A 305 12.15 6.57 18.23
CA GLN A 305 13.42 5.85 18.05
C GLN A 305 13.20 4.38 17.65
N ALA A 306 12.28 3.68 18.31
CA ALA A 306 11.95 2.30 17.96
C ALA A 306 11.39 2.19 16.53
N GLY A 307 10.59 3.17 16.09
CA GLY A 307 10.09 3.25 14.72
C GLY A 307 11.21 3.43 13.69
N GLN A 308 12.17 4.32 13.95
CA GLN A 308 13.34 4.54 13.10
C GLN A 308 14.24 3.30 13.05
N LEU A 309 14.59 2.75 14.22
CA LEU A 309 15.43 1.57 14.33
C LEU A 309 14.79 0.33 13.68
N ALA A 310 13.46 0.21 13.69
CA ALA A 310 12.78 -0.86 12.96
C ALA A 310 12.98 -0.76 11.45
N GLN A 311 13.00 0.45 10.89
CA GLN A 311 13.32 0.66 9.47
C GLN A 311 14.80 0.37 9.19
N ASP A 312 15.69 0.74 10.10
CA ASP A 312 17.12 0.44 9.97
C ASP A 312 17.39 -1.06 10.02
N VAL A 313 16.74 -1.81 10.92
CA VAL A 313 16.81 -3.28 10.97
C VAL A 313 16.34 -3.88 9.65
N ALA A 314 15.18 -3.46 9.12
CA ALA A 314 14.68 -3.98 7.85
C ALA A 314 15.60 -3.63 6.66
N LYS A 315 16.35 -2.52 6.75
CA LYS A 315 17.33 -2.11 5.76
C LYS A 315 18.60 -2.96 5.85
N THR A 316 19.15 -3.16 7.05
CA THR A 316 20.37 -3.95 7.26
C THR A 316 20.12 -5.44 7.03
N GLU A 317 18.94 -5.96 7.38
CA GLU A 317 18.50 -7.32 7.07
C GLU A 317 18.52 -7.57 5.55
N ARG A 318 17.89 -6.68 4.77
CA ARG A 318 17.90 -6.80 3.30
C ARG A 318 19.30 -6.72 2.71
N ARG A 319 20.20 -5.91 3.28
CA ARG A 319 21.60 -5.85 2.85
C ARG A 319 22.34 -7.15 3.16
N ASP A 320 22.09 -7.72 4.33
CA ASP A 320 22.70 -8.98 4.74
C ASP A 320 22.21 -10.15 3.86
N GLU A 321 20.91 -10.22 3.58
CA GLU A 321 20.33 -11.20 2.65
C GLU A 321 20.93 -11.10 1.23
N GLN A 322 21.25 -9.88 0.79
CA GLN A 322 21.88 -9.64 -0.52
C GLN A 322 23.34 -10.11 -0.60
N MET A 323 23.99 -10.45 0.52
CA MET A 323 25.30 -11.10 0.52
C MET A 323 25.21 -12.56 0.05
N ALA A 324 24.01 -13.14 0.00
CA ALA A 324 23.76 -14.48 -0.52
C ALA A 324 23.07 -14.40 -1.90
N LEU A 325 23.84 -14.48 -2.98
CA LEU A 325 23.32 -14.41 -4.34
C LEU A 325 22.67 -15.74 -4.75
N ARG A 326 21.38 -15.69 -5.07
CA ARG A 326 20.54 -16.85 -5.39
C ARG A 326 20.01 -16.81 -6.83
N ALA A 327 19.71 -17.98 -7.40
CA ALA A 327 19.11 -18.07 -8.71
C ALA A 327 17.67 -17.50 -8.73
N PRO A 328 17.34 -16.57 -9.64
CA PRO A 328 15.99 -16.01 -9.72
C PRO A 328 14.98 -16.96 -10.38
N VAL A 329 15.44 -17.90 -11.20
CA VAL A 329 14.65 -18.86 -11.99
C VAL A 329 15.37 -20.19 -12.06
N ASP A 330 14.63 -21.27 -12.36
CA ASP A 330 15.22 -22.57 -12.70
C ASP A 330 15.92 -22.46 -14.06
N GLY A 331 17.15 -22.94 -14.17
CA GLY A 331 17.96 -22.67 -15.37
C GLY A 331 19.33 -23.31 -15.36
N THR A 332 20.13 -22.97 -16.36
CA THR A 332 21.56 -23.35 -16.44
C THR A 332 22.41 -22.11 -16.24
N VAL A 333 23.45 -22.21 -15.41
CA VAL A 333 24.43 -21.14 -15.18
C VAL A 333 25.35 -21.03 -16.39
N GLN A 334 25.55 -19.81 -16.87
CA GLN A 334 26.50 -19.46 -17.93
C GLN A 334 27.25 -18.18 -17.55
N GLN A 335 28.37 -17.93 -18.23
CA GLN A 335 29.16 -16.70 -18.11
C GLN A 335 29.57 -16.37 -16.66
N LEU A 336 30.00 -17.35 -15.88
CA LEU A 336 30.54 -17.13 -14.55
C LEU A 336 31.80 -16.26 -14.66
N ALA A 337 31.71 -14.99 -14.28
CA ALA A 337 32.79 -14.01 -14.40
C ALA A 337 33.78 -14.05 -13.22
N VAL A 338 33.38 -14.65 -12.09
CA VAL A 338 34.23 -14.74 -10.90
C VAL A 338 34.74 -16.17 -10.73
N HIS A 339 36.06 -16.31 -10.65
CA HIS A 339 36.75 -17.59 -10.43
C HIS A 339 37.63 -17.60 -9.18
N THR A 340 37.79 -16.45 -8.52
CA THR A 340 38.70 -16.28 -7.38
C THR A 340 37.93 -16.04 -6.08
N VAL A 341 38.07 -16.97 -5.14
CA VAL A 341 37.66 -16.75 -3.75
C VAL A 341 38.57 -15.69 -3.12
N GLY A 342 38.00 -14.72 -2.42
CA GLY A 342 38.70 -13.54 -1.91
C GLY A 342 38.79 -12.37 -2.90
N GLY A 343 38.26 -12.52 -4.12
CA GLY A 343 38.15 -11.42 -5.07
C GLY A 343 37.12 -10.38 -4.63
N VAL A 344 37.37 -9.10 -4.92
CA VAL A 344 36.44 -8.00 -4.66
C VAL A 344 35.53 -7.80 -5.88
N VAL A 345 34.22 -7.69 -5.64
CA VAL A 345 33.22 -7.37 -6.66
C VAL A 345 32.66 -5.97 -6.45
N THR A 346 32.33 -5.27 -7.53
CA THR A 346 31.80 -3.89 -7.49
C THR A 346 30.29 -3.84 -7.74
N PRO A 347 29.57 -2.78 -7.30
CA PRO A 347 28.14 -2.65 -7.49
C PRO A 347 27.75 -2.74 -8.97
N ALA A 348 26.66 -3.45 -9.27
CA ALA A 348 26.16 -3.74 -10.61
C ALA A 348 27.13 -4.53 -11.51
N GLN A 349 28.20 -5.11 -10.96
CA GLN A 349 29.05 -6.02 -11.71
C GLN A 349 28.27 -7.32 -12.00
N PRO A 350 28.14 -7.73 -13.28
CA PRO A 350 27.55 -9.01 -13.63
C PRO A 350 28.50 -10.13 -13.21
N LEU A 351 27.99 -11.08 -12.42
CA LEU A 351 28.80 -12.17 -11.86
C LEU A 351 28.56 -13.49 -12.58
N LEU A 352 27.31 -13.75 -12.96
CA LEU A 352 26.91 -14.89 -13.77
C LEU A 352 25.56 -14.62 -14.40
N VAL A 353 25.16 -15.55 -15.25
CA VAL A 353 23.93 -15.48 -16.02
C VAL A 353 23.17 -16.79 -15.88
N VAL A 354 21.86 -16.73 -15.60
CA VAL A 354 20.98 -17.91 -15.54
C VAL A 354 20.06 -17.93 -16.75
N VAL A 355 20.19 -18.97 -17.58
CA VAL A 355 19.36 -19.21 -18.77
C VAL A 355 18.23 -20.20 -18.40
N PRO A 356 16.95 -19.81 -18.48
CA PRO A 356 15.82 -20.71 -18.21
C PRO A 356 15.83 -21.96 -19.10
N VAL A 357 15.34 -23.09 -18.57
CA VAL A 357 15.23 -24.35 -19.36
C VAL A 357 13.94 -24.39 -20.21
N GLU A 358 12.90 -23.68 -19.77
CA GLU A 358 11.58 -23.68 -20.42
C GLU A 358 11.28 -22.30 -20.98
N GLU A 359 11.46 -22.14 -22.29
CA GLU A 359 11.10 -20.91 -22.97
C GLU A 359 10.45 -21.30 -24.31
N ALA A 360 9.23 -20.79 -24.56
CA ALA A 360 8.48 -21.07 -25.78
C ALA A 360 9.32 -20.59 -26.97
N LEU A 361 9.52 -21.46 -27.96
CA LEU A 361 10.28 -21.12 -29.15
C LEU A 361 9.49 -20.08 -29.96
N GLU A 362 9.94 -18.83 -29.95
CA GLU A 362 9.33 -17.75 -30.71
C GLU A 362 9.98 -17.66 -32.10
N VAL A 363 9.14 -17.43 -33.12
CA VAL A 363 9.61 -17.23 -34.49
C VAL A 363 9.43 -15.78 -34.84
N GLU A 364 10.55 -15.05 -34.93
CA GLU A 364 10.56 -13.68 -35.42
C GLU A 364 10.63 -13.74 -36.95
N ALA A 365 9.55 -13.36 -37.62
CA ALA A 365 9.45 -13.34 -39.08
C ALA A 365 9.36 -11.91 -39.62
N THR A 366 10.14 -11.62 -40.64
CA THR A 366 10.17 -10.29 -41.27
C THR A 366 9.24 -10.26 -42.47
N VAL A 367 8.09 -9.60 -42.32
CA VAL A 367 7.08 -9.49 -43.37
C VAL A 367 7.37 -8.29 -44.27
N LEU A 368 7.22 -8.47 -45.58
CA LEU A 368 7.35 -7.37 -46.54
C LEU A 368 6.16 -6.40 -46.43
N ASN A 369 6.40 -5.10 -46.57
CA ASN A 369 5.37 -4.06 -46.47
C ASN A 369 4.16 -4.26 -47.40
N LYS A 370 4.32 -4.96 -48.53
CA LYS A 370 3.21 -5.27 -49.45
C LYS A 370 2.19 -6.26 -48.87
N ASP A 371 2.61 -7.09 -47.93
CA ASP A 371 1.80 -8.19 -47.39
C ASP A 371 1.17 -7.82 -46.03
N ILE A 372 1.59 -6.71 -45.40
CA ILE A 372 1.10 -6.25 -44.08
C ILE A 372 -0.42 -6.01 -44.05
N GLY A 373 -1.00 -5.59 -45.17
CA GLY A 373 -2.44 -5.30 -45.28
C GLY A 373 -3.34 -6.54 -45.14
N PHE A 374 -2.77 -7.75 -45.25
CA PHE A 374 -3.48 -9.02 -45.18
C PHE A 374 -3.24 -9.77 -43.86
N LEU A 375 -2.37 -9.26 -42.99
CA LEU A 375 -2.04 -9.88 -41.72
C LEU A 375 -2.87 -9.32 -40.57
N ARG A 376 -3.31 -10.21 -39.65
CA ARG A 376 -4.05 -9.84 -38.44
C ARG A 376 -3.63 -10.71 -37.26
N PRO A 377 -3.60 -10.16 -36.03
CA PRO A 377 -3.37 -10.98 -34.83
C PRO A 377 -4.37 -12.13 -34.74
N GLY A 378 -3.89 -13.33 -34.37
CA GLY A 378 -4.71 -14.54 -34.21
C GLY A 378 -4.91 -15.38 -35.48
N GLN A 379 -4.32 -15.01 -36.61
CA GLN A 379 -4.32 -15.87 -37.80
C GLN A 379 -3.51 -17.16 -37.56
N PRO A 380 -3.97 -18.32 -38.06
CA PRO A 380 -3.18 -19.54 -38.02
C PRO A 380 -1.95 -19.37 -38.92
N VAL A 381 -0.78 -19.72 -38.39
CA VAL A 381 0.50 -19.64 -39.11
C VAL A 381 1.10 -21.04 -39.20
N THR A 382 1.60 -21.38 -40.38
CA THR A 382 2.36 -22.61 -40.59
C THR A 382 3.84 -22.26 -40.66
N VAL A 383 4.61 -22.73 -39.68
CA VAL A 383 6.05 -22.54 -39.64
C VAL A 383 6.74 -23.69 -40.36
N LYS A 384 7.53 -23.38 -41.39
CA LYS A 384 8.36 -24.36 -42.10
C LYS A 384 9.81 -24.23 -41.63
N ILE A 385 10.33 -25.27 -40.98
CA ILE A 385 11.73 -25.34 -40.55
C ILE A 385 12.55 -25.92 -41.69
N GLU A 386 13.47 -25.14 -42.27
CA GLU A 386 14.29 -25.56 -43.42
C GLU A 386 15.11 -26.83 -43.15
N SER A 387 15.51 -27.04 -41.90
CA SER A 387 16.30 -28.20 -41.45
C SER A 387 15.57 -29.54 -41.56
N PHE A 388 14.23 -29.54 -41.69
CA PHE A 388 13.40 -30.74 -41.76
C PHE A 388 12.50 -30.71 -43.01
N PRO A 389 12.94 -31.26 -44.15
CA PRO A 389 12.08 -31.42 -45.31
C PRO A 389 10.98 -32.46 -45.03
N TYR A 390 9.72 -32.09 -45.26
CA TYR A 390 8.61 -33.04 -45.27
C TYR A 390 8.79 -34.06 -46.39
N THR A 391 8.52 -35.34 -46.09
CA THR A 391 8.13 -36.32 -47.10
C THR A 391 6.62 -36.26 -47.28
#